data_AF-A0A523CW26-F1
#
_entry.id   AF-A0A523CW26-F1
#
_cell.length_a   1.000
_cell.length_b   1.000
_cell.length_c   1.000
_cell.angle_alpha   90.00
_cell.angle_beta   90.00
_cell.angle_gamma   90.00
#
_symmetry.space_group_name_H-M   'P 1'
#
loop_
_entity.id
_entity.type
_entity.pdbx_description
1 polymer ?
#
loop_
_entity_poly.entity_id
_entity_poly.type
_entity_poly.pdbx_seq_one_letter_code
_entity_poly.pdbx_strand_id
1 'polypeptide(L)'
;MKILITDPLSEEGVDYLKQQPDFEVVCRSDLSLEALLSEVRDADGLIVRSKTQVTQEVIENASQLRVIGRAGAGVDNIDLK
;
A
#
# COMPACT_ATOMS: atom_id res chain seq x y z
N MET A 1 -10.74 -3.55 -7.62
CA MET A 1 -9.76 -2.54 -7.19
C MET A 1 -8.65 -3.25 -6.43
N LYS A 2 -7.41 -3.17 -6.89
CA LYS A 2 -6.26 -3.81 -6.25
C LYS A 2 -5.81 -2.99 -5.04
N ILE A 3 -5.91 -3.58 -3.85
CA ILE A 3 -5.46 -2.98 -2.59
C ILE A 3 -4.18 -3.69 -2.14
N LEU A 4 -3.06 -3.00 -2.25
CA LEU A 4 -1.74 -3.51 -1.87
C LEU A 4 -1.45 -3.18 -0.40
N ILE A 5 -1.09 -4.19 0.40
CA ILE A 5 -0.68 -4.03 1.80
C ILE A 5 0.79 -4.48 1.90
N THR A 6 1.69 -3.56 2.23
CA THR A 6 3.15 -3.83 2.20
C THR A 6 3.79 -3.96 3.57
N ASP A 7 3.03 -3.68 4.63
CA ASP A 7 3.49 -3.81 6.01
C ASP A 7 2.53 -4.72 6.82
N PRO A 8 3.00 -5.34 7.92
CA PRO A 8 2.15 -6.17 8.78
C PRO A 8 0.95 -5.40 9.34
N LEU A 9 -0.26 -5.80 8.95
CA LEU A 9 -1.55 -5.32 9.45
C LEU A 9 -2.19 -6.39 10.33
N SER A 10 -3.16 -6.02 11.19
CA SER A 10 -3.94 -7.01 11.94
C SER A 10 -4.74 -7.91 10.99
N GLU A 11 -4.90 -9.18 11.36
CA GLU A 11 -5.70 -10.14 10.58
C GLU A 11 -7.12 -9.63 10.37
N GLU A 12 -7.76 -9.10 11.41
CA GLU A 12 -9.08 -8.49 11.35
C GLU A 12 -9.18 -7.37 10.31
N GLY A 13 -8.17 -6.51 10.21
CA GLY A 13 -8.14 -5.42 9.23
C GLY A 13 -7.99 -5.94 7.80
N VAL A 14 -7.14 -6.95 7.60
CA VAL A 14 -6.98 -7.62 6.30
C VAL A 14 -8.26 -8.34 5.89
N ASP A 15 -8.91 -9.04 6.82
CA ASP A 15 -10.15 -9.79 6.56
C ASP A 15 -11.31 -8.85 6.25
N TYR A 16 -11.42 -7.72 6.94
CA TYR A 16 -12.41 -6.70 6.62
C TYR A 16 -12.26 -6.18 5.18
N LEU A 17 -11.02 -5.94 4.73
CA LEU A 17 -10.75 -5.51 3.36
C LEU A 17 -11.08 -6.60 2.34
N LYS A 18 -10.76 -7.87 2.64
CA LYS A 18 -11.06 -9.02 1.77
C LYS A 18 -12.55 -9.31 1.64
N GLN A 19 -13.36 -8.90 2.61
CA GLN A 19 -14.82 -9.05 2.56
C GLN A 19 -15.49 -8.03 1.63
N GLN A 20 -14.77 -7.00 1.17
CA GLN A 20 -15.33 -6.03 0.25
C GLN A 20 -15.41 -6.64 -1.17
N PRO A 21 -16.58 -6.64 -1.82
CA PRO A 21 -16.78 -7.36 -3.09
C PRO A 21 -15.93 -6.80 -4.24
N ASP A 22 -15.56 -5.52 -4.18
CA ASP A 22 -14.82 -4.82 -5.22
C ASP A 22 -13.31 -4.79 -4.97
N PHE A 23 -12.81 -5.37 -3.88
CA PHE A 23 -11.40 -5.31 -3.51
C PHE A 23 -10.69 -6.63 -3.79
N GLU A 24 -9.57 -6.53 -4.53
CA GLU A 24 -8.57 -7.58 -4.61
C GLU A 24 -7.43 -7.21 -3.64
N VAL A 25 -7.40 -7.87 -2.48
CA VAL A 25 -6.42 -7.55 -1.43
C VAL A 25 -5.15 -8.39 -1.62
N VAL A 26 -4.03 -7.71 -1.83
CA VAL A 26 -2.72 -8.32 -2.03
C VAL A 26 -1.81 -7.93 -0.87
N CYS A 27 -1.36 -8.93 -0.09
CA CYS A 27 -0.42 -8.72 1.00
C CYS A 27 1.00 -9.14 0.57
N ARG A 28 1.95 -8.22 0.65
CA ARG A 28 3.36 -8.40 0.26
C ARG A 28 4.28 -7.66 1.22
N SER A 29 4.71 -8.34 2.28
CA SER A 29 5.60 -7.75 3.28
C SER A 29 7.07 -7.76 2.83
N ASP A 30 7.85 -6.83 3.38
CA ASP A 30 9.32 -6.78 3.27
C ASP A 30 9.83 -6.77 1.80
N LEU A 31 9.11 -6.06 0.93
CA LEU A 31 9.48 -5.85 -0.47
C LEU A 31 10.77 -5.00 -0.60
N SER A 32 11.61 -5.33 -1.59
CA SER A 32 12.64 -4.40 -2.07
C SER A 32 11.97 -3.21 -2.76
N LEU A 33 12.72 -2.12 -2.95
CA LEU A 33 12.22 -0.96 -3.71
C LEU A 33 11.77 -1.38 -5.12
N GLU A 34 12.59 -2.14 -5.85
CA GLU A 34 12.24 -2.62 -7.20
C GLU A 34 10.93 -3.42 -7.22
N ALA A 35 10.74 -4.31 -6.24
CA ALA A 35 9.52 -5.10 -6.13
C ALA A 35 8.31 -4.23 -5.76
N LEU A 36 8.49 -3.24 -4.87
CA LEU A 36 7.46 -2.26 -4.53
C LEU A 36 7.02 -1.45 -5.76
N LEU A 37 7.97 -0.95 -6.54
CA LEU A 37 7.69 -0.20 -7.77
C LEU A 37 6.94 -1.05 -8.81
N SER A 38 7.21 -2.36 -8.85
CA SER A 38 6.48 -3.29 -9.71
C SER A 38 5.06 -3.55 -9.23
N GLU A 39 4.87 -3.80 -7.93
CA GLU A 39 3.56 -4.15 -7.35
C GLU A 39 2.61 -2.95 -7.24
N VAL A 40 3.15 -1.74 -7.08
CA VAL A 40 2.34 -0.52 -6.93
C VAL A 40 1.81 0.00 -8.27
N ARG A 41 2.41 -0.41 -9.40
CA ARG A 41 2.12 0.13 -10.74
C ARG A 41 0.65 0.03 -11.14
N ASP A 42 0.02 -1.08 -10.77
CA ASP A 42 -1.37 -1.45 -11.03
C ASP A 42 -2.25 -1.42 -9.76
N ALA A 43 -1.73 -0.94 -8.64
CA ALA A 43 -2.48 -0.83 -7.40
C ALA A 43 -3.42 0.39 -7.42
N ASP A 44 -4.66 0.19 -7.00
CA ASP A 44 -5.65 1.27 -6.80
C ASP A 44 -5.48 1.95 -5.44
N GLY A 45 -5.06 1.18 -4.44
CA GLY A 45 -4.83 1.64 -3.07
C GLY A 45 -3.60 0.98 -2.46
N LEU A 46 -2.86 1.75 -1.66
CA LEU A 46 -1.68 1.29 -0.95
C LEU A 46 -1.87 1.48 0.56
N ILE A 47 -1.69 0.42 1.34
CA ILE A 47 -1.74 0.44 2.81
C ILE A 47 -0.35 0.12 3.35
N VAL A 48 0.19 1.05 4.14
CA VAL A 48 1.51 0.95 4.78
C VAL A 48 1.41 1.13 6.29
N ARG A 49 2.51 0.87 7.00
CA ARG A 49 2.71 1.28 8.39
C ARG A 49 3.98 2.12 8.47
N SER A 50 4.98 1.68 9.24
CA SER A 50 6.20 2.43 9.50
C SER A 50 7.40 1.93 8.70
N LYS A 51 7.33 0.74 8.09
CA LYS A 51 8.49 0.11 7.43
C LYS A 51 8.61 0.61 6.00
N THR A 52 7.58 0.39 5.19
CA THR A 52 7.58 0.78 3.77
C THR A 52 7.74 2.30 3.66
N GLN A 53 8.71 2.77 2.86
CA GLN A 53 8.87 4.18 2.55
C GLN A 53 8.16 4.48 1.23
N VAL A 54 7.14 5.33 1.26
CA VAL A 54 6.38 5.74 0.08
C VAL A 54 6.97 7.06 -0.43
N THR A 55 8.10 6.96 -1.12
CA THR A 55 8.82 8.11 -1.69
C THR A 55 8.10 8.64 -2.94
N GLN A 56 8.49 9.84 -3.40
CA GLN A 56 8.04 10.38 -4.69
C GLN A 56 8.18 9.37 -5.85
N GLU A 57 9.30 8.63 -5.92
CA GLU A 57 9.52 7.60 -6.95
C GLU A 57 8.45 6.50 -6.93
N VAL A 58 8.02 6.07 -5.74
CA VAL A 58 6.94 5.08 -5.58
C VAL A 58 5.63 5.64 -6.11
N ILE A 59 5.32 6.90 -5.76
CA ILE A 59 4.08 7.57 -6.18
C ILE A 59 4.06 7.77 -7.70
N GLU A 60 5.16 8.22 -8.29
CA GLU A 60 5.28 8.43 -9.74
C GLU A 60 5.18 7.13 -10.55
N ASN A 61 5.63 6.00 -10.00
CA ASN A 61 5.47 4.68 -10.63
C ASN A 61 4.07 4.09 -10.46
N ALA A 62 3.25 4.62 -9.55
CA ALA A 62 1.95 4.08 -9.17
C ALA A 62 0.80 4.65 -10.02
N SER A 63 0.78 4.31 -11.31
CA SER A 63 -0.09 4.94 -12.31
C SER A 63 -1.60 4.91 -12.04
N GLN A 64 -2.09 3.92 -11.27
CA GLN A 64 -3.51 3.74 -10.94
C GLN A 64 -3.84 4.11 -9.48
N LEU A 65 -2.84 4.53 -8.71
CA LEU A 65 -2.98 4.72 -7.28
C LEU A 65 -3.83 5.95 -6.99
N ARG A 66 -4.92 5.75 -6.26
CA ARG A 66 -5.88 6.80 -5.90
C ARG A 66 -5.80 7.19 -4.44
N VAL A 67 -5.31 6.30 -3.58
CA VAL A 67 -5.26 6.51 -2.14
C VAL A 67 -4.09 5.78 -1.50
N ILE A 68 -3.43 6.46 -0.55
CA ILE A 68 -2.43 5.87 0.34
C ILE A 68 -2.94 6.00 1.77
N GLY A 69 -3.05 4.87 2.47
CA GLY A 69 -3.44 4.81 3.87
C GLY A 69 -2.28 4.34 4.74
N ARG A 70 -2.00 5.04 5.84
CA ARG A 70 -1.06 4.57 6.87
C ARG A 70 -1.82 4.04 8.08
N ALA A 71 -1.57 2.79 8.46
CA ALA A 71 -2.06 2.21 9.70
C ALA A 71 -1.17 2.61 10.90
N GLY A 72 -1.35 3.87 11.33
CA GLY A 72 -0.67 4.49 12.47
C GLY A 72 -0.96 5.99 12.55
N ALA A 73 -0.42 6.67 13.57
CA ALA A 73 -0.46 8.13 13.64
C ALA A 73 0.61 8.74 12.72
N GLY A 74 0.32 9.88 12.11
CA GLY A 74 1.24 10.58 11.22
C GLY A 74 1.39 9.94 9.84
N VAL A 75 2.15 10.61 8.97
CA VAL A 75 2.40 10.22 7.56
C VAL A 75 3.87 10.45 7.17
N ASP A 76 4.77 10.37 8.15
CA ASP A 76 6.20 10.73 8.04
C ASP A 76 6.99 9.92 7.00
N ASN A 77 6.52 8.73 6.63
CA ASN A 77 7.12 7.84 5.63
C ASN A 77 6.39 7.90 4.28
N ILE A 78 5.53 8.89 4.07
CA ILE A 78 4.81 9.12 2.82
C ILE A 78 5.19 10.52 2.33
N ASP A 79 5.66 10.60 1.09
CA ASP A 79 5.90 11.88 0.44
C ASP A 79 4.57 12.58 0.17
N LEU A 80 4.46 13.83 0.60
CA LEU A 80 3.26 14.66 0.48
C LEU A 80 3.41 15.78 -0.54
N LYS A 81 4.56 15.87 -1.22
CA LYS A 81 4.91 16.98 -2.10
C LYS A 81 4.75 16.65 -3.57
#